data_AF-A0A4Q3SMM0-F1
#
_entry.id   AF-A0A4Q3SMM0-F1
#
_cell.length_a   1.000
_cell.length_b   1.000
_cell.length_c   1.000
_cell.angle_alpha   90.00
_cell.angle_beta   90.00
_cell.angle_gamma   90.00
#
_symmetry.space_group_name_H-M   'P 1'
#
loop_
_entity.id
_entity.type
_entity.pdbx_description
1 polymer ?
#
loop_
_entity_poly.entity_id
_entity_poly.type
_entity_poly.pdbx_seq_one_letter_code
_entity_poly.pdbx_strand_id
1 'polypeptide(L)'
;MTSQAPLTYDQAGVNYDLIDPLKITAQRAAAATASHLAGHGFSEVKASRGESAYVVDVGPFYIASIVECLGTKTLVADEMAKLTGKSFFAGIAQDTIAMAVNDLITVGTTSGV
;
A
#
# COMPACT_ATOMS: atom_id res chain seq x y z
N MET A 1 -23.60 28.84 -18.10
CA MET A 1 -22.99 27.55 -17.72
C MET A 1 -22.22 27.79 -16.43
N THR A 2 -22.72 27.29 -15.30
CA THR A 2 -22.02 27.41 -14.02
C THR A 2 -20.84 26.43 -14.01
N SER A 3 -19.62 26.96 -13.92
CA SER A 3 -18.41 26.18 -13.74
C SER A 3 -18.52 25.45 -12.40
N GLN A 4 -18.70 24.13 -12.43
CA GLN A 4 -18.67 23.30 -11.24
C GLN A 4 -17.24 23.33 -10.68
N ALA A 5 -17.09 23.70 -9.40
CA ALA A 5 -15.79 23.71 -8.74
C ALA A 5 -15.13 22.32 -8.85
N PRO A 6 -13.82 22.23 -9.10
CA PRO A 6 -13.13 20.95 -9.21
C PRO A 6 -13.28 20.15 -7.91
N LEU A 7 -13.51 18.84 -8.06
CA LEU A 7 -13.60 17.92 -6.92
C LEU A 7 -12.26 17.91 -6.18
N THR A 8 -12.30 18.13 -4.87
CA THR A 8 -11.12 18.04 -4.00
C THR A 8 -11.12 16.73 -3.23
N TYR A 9 -9.94 16.22 -2.87
CA TYR A 9 -9.83 15.00 -2.04
C TYR A 9 -10.49 15.15 -0.67
N ASP A 10 -10.45 16.36 -0.09
CA ASP A 10 -11.16 16.70 1.15
C ASP A 10 -12.68 16.46 1.02
N GLN A 11 -13.28 16.76 -0.13
CA GLN A 11 -14.71 16.51 -0.37
C GLN A 11 -15.05 15.02 -0.43
N ALA A 12 -14.07 14.17 -0.74
CA ALA A 12 -14.19 12.71 -0.65
C ALA A 12 -13.88 12.17 0.77
N GLY A 13 -13.69 13.05 1.75
CA GLY A 13 -13.40 12.70 3.14
C GLY A 13 -11.93 12.35 3.42
N VAL A 14 -11.02 12.63 2.48
CA VAL A 14 -9.59 12.35 2.65
C VAL A 14 -8.87 13.63 3.07
N ASN A 15 -8.43 13.69 4.33
CA ASN A 15 -7.64 14.80 4.86
C ASN A 15 -6.17 14.35 5.02
N TYR A 16 -5.29 14.83 4.14
CA TYR A 16 -3.87 14.49 4.15
C TYR A 16 -3.12 15.06 5.35
N ASP A 17 -3.52 16.22 5.86
CA ASP A 17 -2.88 16.85 7.03
C ASP A 17 -3.00 15.99 8.30
N LEU A 18 -4.04 15.15 8.38
CA LEU A 18 -4.23 14.20 9.48
C LEU A 18 -3.53 12.85 9.25
N ILE A 19 -3.45 12.42 7.99
CA ILE A 19 -2.92 11.10 7.63
C ILE A 19 -1.39 11.11 7.56
N ASP A 20 -0.81 12.18 7.02
CA ASP A 20 0.63 12.27 6.78
C ASP A 20 1.49 12.29 8.06
N PRO A 21 1.09 12.97 9.17
CA PRO A 21 1.85 12.91 10.41
C PRO A 21 1.98 11.49 10.97
N LEU A 22 0.92 10.67 10.87
CA LEU A 22 0.96 9.28 11.28
C LEU A 22 1.94 8.49 10.41
N LYS A 23 1.86 8.64 9.08
CA LYS A 23 2.77 7.96 8.13
C LYS A 23 4.23 8.31 8.42
N ILE A 24 4.53 9.59 8.60
CA ILE A 24 5.89 10.07 8.91
C ILE A 24 6.37 9.49 10.24
N THR A 25 5.52 9.51 11.27
CA THR A 25 5.89 8.99 12.61
C THR A 25 6.14 7.49 12.56
N ALA A 26 5.29 6.73 11.86
CA ALA A 26 5.47 5.30 11.66
C ALA A 26 6.78 4.98 10.92
N GLN A 27 7.10 5.73 9.86
CA GLN A 27 8.36 5.54 9.14
C GLN A 27 9.59 5.85 10.00
N ARG A 28 9.55 6.89 10.83
CA ARG A 28 10.64 7.23 11.78
C ARG A 28 10.82 6.12 12.81
N ALA A 29 9.73 5.61 13.39
CA ALA A 29 9.78 4.49 14.32
C ALA A 29 10.34 3.22 13.66
N ALA A 30 9.92 2.91 12.44
CA ALA A 30 10.44 1.79 11.67
C ALA A 30 11.92 1.97 11.27
N ALA A 31 12.41 3.19 11.06
CA ALA A 31 13.82 3.45 10.77
C ALA A 31 14.72 3.13 11.97
N ALA A 32 14.23 3.36 13.20
CA ALA A 32 14.97 3.06 14.42
C ALA A 32 15.22 1.55 14.64
N THR A 33 14.47 0.68 13.95
CA THR A 33 14.62 -0.79 14.07
C THR A 33 15.49 -1.40 12.97
N ALA A 34 15.94 -0.62 11.98
CA ALA A 34 16.67 -1.13 10.83
C ALA A 34 18.02 -1.79 11.20
N SER A 35 18.63 -1.39 12.32
CA SER A 35 19.87 -1.99 12.83
C SER A 35 19.74 -3.48 13.16
N HIS A 36 18.52 -3.99 13.42
CA HIS A 36 18.28 -5.40 13.67
C HIS A 36 18.60 -6.28 12.45
N LEU A 37 18.53 -5.75 11.23
CA LEU A 37 18.90 -6.48 10.00
C LEU A 37 20.37 -6.92 10.00
N ALA A 38 21.26 -6.08 10.56
CA ALA A 38 22.69 -6.36 10.59
C ALA A 38 23.02 -7.62 11.40
N GLY A 39 22.24 -7.94 12.43
CA GLY A 39 22.39 -9.18 13.21
C GLY A 39 22.12 -10.45 12.40
N HIS A 40 21.43 -10.34 11.28
CA HIS A 40 21.15 -11.42 10.34
C HIS A 40 22.03 -11.37 9.08
N GLY A 41 22.99 -10.45 9.02
CA GLY A 41 23.83 -10.24 7.83
C GLY A 41 23.10 -9.52 6.68
N PHE A 42 21.97 -8.88 6.95
CA PHE A 42 21.15 -8.18 5.95
C PHE A 42 21.31 -6.67 6.07
N SER A 43 20.95 -5.95 5.02
CA SER A 43 20.90 -4.49 5.04
C SER A 43 19.67 -3.97 4.31
N GLU A 44 19.17 -2.79 4.67
CA GLU A 44 18.07 -2.18 3.95
C GLU A 44 18.54 -1.36 2.75
N VAL A 45 17.74 -1.33 1.69
CA VAL A 45 17.85 -0.30 0.66
C VAL A 45 17.12 0.94 1.17
N LYS A 46 17.85 1.82 1.88
CA LYS A 46 17.26 2.99 2.58
C LYS A 46 16.35 3.87 1.70
N ALA A 47 16.68 3.99 0.41
CA ALA A 47 15.90 4.78 -0.55
C ALA A 47 14.48 4.22 -0.78
N SER A 48 14.23 2.94 -0.46
CA SER A 48 12.90 2.32 -0.57
C SER A 48 11.95 2.68 0.59
N ARG A 49 12.45 3.34 1.64
CA ARG A 49 11.64 3.65 2.81
C ARG A 49 10.60 4.71 2.48
N GLY A 50 9.33 4.31 2.54
CA GLY A 50 8.21 5.19 2.23
C GLY A 50 7.85 5.23 0.75
N GLU A 51 8.55 4.47 -0.07
CA GLU A 51 8.15 4.14 -1.43
C GLU A 51 7.09 3.02 -1.41
N SER A 52 6.59 2.64 -2.59
CA SER A 52 5.57 1.60 -2.78
C SER A 52 5.94 0.24 -2.16
N ALA A 53 7.22 -0.10 -2.02
CA ALA A 53 7.65 -1.31 -1.32
C ALA A 53 8.95 -1.09 -0.55
N TYR A 54 9.09 -1.77 0.60
CA TYR A 54 10.32 -1.75 1.40
C TYR A 54 11.24 -2.90 0.98
N VAL A 55 12.51 -2.58 0.69
CA VAL A 55 13.47 -3.52 0.10
C VAL A 55 14.65 -3.79 1.04
N VAL A 56 14.95 -5.07 1.24
CA VAL A 56 16.07 -5.59 2.04
C VAL A 56 17.03 -6.36 1.13
N ASP A 57 18.31 -6.01 1.22
CA ASP A 57 19.42 -6.77 0.65
C ASP A 57 19.78 -7.93 1.59
N VAL A 58 19.65 -9.16 1.09
CA VAL A 58 20.01 -10.37 1.85
C VAL A 58 21.27 -11.05 1.29
N GLY A 59 21.99 -10.41 0.36
CA GLY A 59 23.20 -10.91 -0.28
C GLY A 59 22.95 -11.40 -1.72
N PRO A 60 22.54 -12.67 -1.93
CA PRO A 60 22.39 -13.21 -3.27
C PRO A 60 21.15 -12.67 -4.03
N PHE A 61 20.20 -12.04 -3.32
CA PHE A 61 19.01 -11.42 -3.89
C PHE A 61 18.45 -10.34 -2.95
N TYR A 62 17.41 -9.65 -3.41
CA TYR A 62 16.65 -8.69 -2.64
C TYR A 62 15.28 -9.25 -2.25
N ILE A 63 14.82 -8.91 -1.05
CA ILE A 63 13.44 -9.14 -0.62
C ILE A 63 12.71 -7.80 -0.63
N ALA A 64 11.67 -7.68 -1.45
CA ALA A 64 10.73 -6.57 -1.36
C ALA A 64 9.49 -7.01 -0.59
N SER A 65 8.99 -6.13 0.27
CA SER A 65 7.81 -6.37 1.08
C SER A 65 6.89 -5.17 1.06
N ILE A 66 5.60 -5.44 1.05
CA ILE A 66 4.52 -4.46 1.18
C ILE A 66 3.43 -5.05 2.06
N VAL A 67 2.69 -4.18 2.75
CA VAL A 67 1.41 -4.51 3.37
C VAL A 67 0.37 -3.63 2.70
N GLU A 68 -0.55 -4.23 1.96
CA GLU A 68 -1.56 -3.51 1.19
C GLU A 68 -2.97 -4.05 1.49
N CYS A 69 -3.95 -3.16 1.41
CA CYS A 69 -5.37 -3.44 1.61
C CYS A 69 -6.18 -2.63 0.59
N LEU A 70 -7.29 -3.16 0.09
CA LEU A 70 -8.12 -2.45 -0.89
C LEU A 70 -8.93 -1.26 -0.31
N GLY A 71 -8.98 -1.14 1.02
CA GLY A 71 -9.69 -0.05 1.69
C GLY A 71 -11.21 -0.12 1.57
N THR A 72 -11.86 1.03 1.38
CA THR A 72 -13.33 1.20 1.43
C THR A 72 -14.08 0.58 0.26
N LYS A 73 -13.39 0.05 -0.77
CA LYS A 73 -14.03 -0.63 -1.90
C LYS A 73 -14.79 -1.89 -1.48
N THR A 74 -14.43 -2.49 -0.35
CA THR A 74 -15.18 -3.59 0.28
C THR A 74 -16.63 -3.20 0.60
N LEU A 75 -16.86 -1.97 1.08
CA LEU A 75 -18.21 -1.46 1.38
C LEU A 75 -19.08 -1.38 0.11
N VAL A 76 -18.48 -1.06 -1.04
CA VAL A 76 -19.18 -1.06 -2.32
C VAL A 76 -19.60 -2.47 -2.70
N ALA A 77 -18.75 -3.48 -2.49
CA ALA A 77 -19.11 -4.88 -2.75
C ALA A 77 -20.28 -5.34 -1.88
N ASP A 78 -20.32 -4.93 -0.61
CA ASP A 78 -21.44 -5.21 0.30
C ASP A 78 -22.75 -4.59 -0.21
N GLU A 79 -22.75 -3.31 -0.56
CA GLU A 79 -23.95 -2.63 -1.06
C GLU A 79 -24.42 -3.18 -2.41
N MET A 80 -23.48 -3.54 -3.29
CA MET A 80 -23.82 -4.19 -4.57
C MET A 80 -24.42 -5.58 -4.38
N ALA A 81 -23.99 -6.34 -3.36
CA ALA A 81 -24.59 -7.61 -3.02
C ALA A 81 -26.04 -7.45 -2.54
N LYS A 82 -26.33 -6.44 -1.71
CA LYS A 82 -27.70 -6.11 -1.29
C LYS A 82 -28.58 -5.67 -2.46
N LEU A 83 -28.05 -4.82 -3.34
CA LEU A 83 -28.82 -4.25 -4.45
C LEU A 83 -29.12 -5.27 -5.56
N THR A 84 -28.17 -6.16 -5.86
CA THR A 84 -28.23 -7.04 -7.04
C THR A 84 -28.44 -8.51 -6.70
N GLY A 85 -28.30 -8.91 -5.43
CA GLY A 85 -28.31 -10.30 -4.99
C GLY A 85 -27.07 -11.11 -5.39
N LYS A 86 -26.03 -10.48 -5.95
CA LYS A 86 -24.80 -11.14 -6.43
C LYS A 86 -23.59 -10.76 -5.58
N SER A 87 -22.73 -11.73 -5.25
CA SER A 87 -21.47 -11.45 -4.57
C SER A 87 -20.41 -10.93 -5.53
N PHE A 88 -19.69 -9.88 -5.12
CA PHE A 88 -18.57 -9.29 -5.87
C PHE A 88 -17.21 -9.46 -5.15
N PHE A 89 -17.17 -10.24 -4.07
CA PHE A 89 -15.96 -10.40 -3.25
C PHE A 89 -14.80 -11.11 -3.97
N ALA A 90 -15.09 -11.89 -5.01
CA ALA A 90 -14.04 -12.44 -5.88
C ALA A 90 -13.24 -11.34 -6.59
N GLY A 91 -13.92 -10.30 -7.08
CA GLY A 91 -13.27 -9.13 -7.67
C GLY A 91 -12.49 -8.32 -6.64
N ILE A 92 -13.03 -8.16 -5.43
CA ILE A 92 -12.33 -7.52 -4.31
C ILE A 92 -11.03 -8.26 -3.97
N ALA A 93 -11.06 -9.60 -3.92
CA ALA A 93 -9.85 -10.38 -3.66
C ALA A 93 -8.81 -10.20 -4.78
N GLN A 94 -9.23 -10.25 -6.05
CA GLN A 94 -8.36 -9.99 -7.19
C GLN A 94 -7.75 -8.59 -7.13
N ASP A 95 -8.56 -7.56 -6.89
CA ASP A 95 -8.10 -6.18 -6.80
C ASP A 95 -7.09 -5.99 -5.66
N THR A 96 -7.30 -6.65 -4.52
CA THR A 96 -6.38 -6.60 -3.37
C THR A 96 -4.99 -7.14 -3.75
N ILE A 97 -4.95 -8.29 -4.42
CA ILE A 97 -3.68 -8.88 -4.88
C ILE A 97 -3.06 -8.03 -6.00
N ALA A 98 -3.88 -7.54 -6.93
CA ALA A 98 -3.40 -6.70 -8.02
C ALA A 98 -2.74 -5.42 -7.50
N MET A 99 -3.33 -4.76 -6.49
CA MET A 99 -2.72 -3.59 -5.85
C MET A 99 -1.37 -3.92 -5.23
N ALA A 100 -1.29 -4.99 -4.43
CA ALA A 100 -0.04 -5.41 -3.79
C ALA A 100 1.06 -5.76 -4.82
N VAL A 101 0.70 -6.48 -5.89
CA VAL A 101 1.65 -6.87 -6.95
C VAL A 101 2.12 -5.67 -7.76
N ASN A 102 1.21 -4.75 -8.12
CA ASN A 102 1.55 -3.56 -8.89
C ASN A 102 2.59 -2.70 -8.16
N ASP A 103 2.46 -2.56 -6.84
CA ASP A 103 3.43 -1.80 -6.04
C ASP A 103 4.80 -2.49 -5.96
N LEU A 104 4.84 -3.82 -5.80
CA LEU A 104 6.10 -4.58 -5.81
C LEU A 104 6.84 -4.46 -7.15
N ILE A 105 6.12 -4.41 -8.26
CA ILE A 105 6.72 -4.27 -9.60
C ILE A 105 7.46 -2.93 -9.75
N THR A 106 7.02 -1.86 -9.06
CA THR A 106 7.66 -0.53 -9.14
C THR A 106 9.13 -0.53 -8.70
N VAL A 107 9.51 -1.44 -7.79
CA VAL A 107 10.89 -1.60 -7.31
C VAL A 107 11.66 -2.68 -8.08
N GLY A 108 11.13 -3.16 -9.22
CA GLY A 108 11.75 -4.17 -10.06
C GLY A 108 11.64 -5.60 -9.51
N THR A 109 10.75 -5.84 -8.53
CA THR A 109 10.56 -7.18 -7.97
C THR A 109 9.82 -8.07 -8.95
N THR A 110 10.33 -9.29 -9.15
CA THR A 110 9.58 -10.35 -9.82
C THR A 110 8.73 -11.07 -8.78
N SER A 111 7.41 -11.17 -8.99
CA SER A 111 6.55 -11.96 -8.12
C SER A 111 7.00 -13.42 -8.19
N GLY A 112 7.58 -13.92 -7.10
CA GLY A 112 7.98 -15.32 -6.99
C GLY A 112 6.75 -16.21 -7.01
N VAL A 113 6.55 -16.91 -8.12
CA VAL A 113 5.77 -18.15 -8.21
C VAL A 113 6.74 -19.31 -8.26
#